data_AF-A0A432EQN7-F1
#
_entry.id   AF-A0A432EQN7-F1
#
_cell.length_a   1.000
_cell.length_b   1.000
_cell.length_c   1.000
_cell.angle_alpha   90.00
_cell.angle_beta   90.00
_cell.angle_gamma   90.00
#
_symmetry.space_group_name_H-M   'P 1'
#
loop_
_entity.id
_entity.type
_entity.pdbx_description
1 polymer ?
#
loop_
_entity_poly.entity_id
_entity_poly.type
_entity_poly.pdbx_seq_one_letter_code
_entity_poly.pdbx_strand_id
1 'polypeptide(L)'
;MAYRSNGTVDEQAPFWFALKEAAIPFVFGATILISHWTKTPLVRVFLYNPDIFNIPLIEQRVKENQVEANYNKLIFSGTLLLAGSFFLSMIMNYFLAIHFLHNATGSQEDFNDGVAKLTGWGFAVIGLPMMVILMITMWRLVSQLKSITGLENEDILLTH
;
A
#
# COMPACT_ATOMS: atom_id res chain seq x y z
N MET A 1 -12.13 -25.17 -4.85
CA MET A 1 -13.46 -24.61 -5.20
C MET A 1 -14.18 -24.43 -3.87
N ALA A 2 -14.62 -23.23 -3.50
CA ALA A 2 -15.17 -22.98 -2.14
C ALA A 2 -16.43 -23.82 -1.83
N TYR A 3 -17.06 -24.35 -2.87
CA TYR A 3 -18.29 -25.12 -2.81
C TYR A 3 -18.04 -26.57 -3.18
N ARG A 4 -18.63 -27.48 -2.39
CA ARG A 4 -18.72 -28.91 -2.70
C ARG A 4 -19.94 -29.17 -3.59
N SER A 5 -19.96 -30.29 -4.31
CA SER A 5 -21.06 -30.66 -5.22
C SER A 5 -22.42 -30.84 -4.54
N ASN A 6 -22.44 -30.91 -3.20
CA ASN A 6 -23.64 -31.02 -2.36
C ASN A 6 -24.15 -29.65 -1.85
N GLY A 7 -23.62 -28.52 -2.33
CA GLY A 7 -24.04 -27.17 -1.93
C GLY A 7 -23.48 -26.68 -0.60
N THR A 8 -22.63 -27.47 0.07
CA THR A 8 -21.96 -27.06 1.32
C THR A 8 -20.63 -26.36 1.04
N VAL A 9 -20.23 -25.48 1.96
CA VAL A 9 -18.94 -24.78 1.90
C VAL A 9 -17.84 -25.71 2.42
N ASP A 10 -16.70 -25.73 1.72
CA ASP A 10 -15.54 -26.50 2.17
C ASP A 10 -14.98 -25.94 3.50
N GLU A 11 -14.63 -26.79 4.46
CA GLU A 11 -14.06 -26.38 5.76
C GLU A 11 -12.76 -25.59 5.59
N GLN A 12 -12.03 -25.82 4.49
CA GLN A 12 -10.82 -25.08 4.16
C GLN A 12 -11.09 -23.79 3.38
N ALA A 13 -12.32 -23.51 2.97
CA ALA A 13 -12.65 -22.33 2.18
C ALA A 13 -12.29 -21.01 2.88
N PRO A 14 -12.53 -20.81 4.19
CA PRO A 14 -12.08 -19.62 4.91
C PRO A 14 -10.56 -19.40 4.85
N PHE A 15 -9.77 -20.48 4.97
CA PHE A 15 -8.31 -20.41 4.90
C PHE A 15 -7.82 -20.01 3.51
N TRP A 16 -8.32 -20.69 2.47
CA TRP A 16 -7.97 -20.36 1.09
C TRP A 16 -8.42 -18.96 0.70
N PHE A 17 -9.57 -18.52 1.22
CA PHE A 17 -10.06 -17.16 1.06
C PHE A 17 -9.11 -16.15 1.73
N ALA A 18 -8.74 -16.36 2.99
CA ALA A 18 -7.81 -15.49 3.68
C ALA A 18 -6.44 -15.42 2.98
N LEU A 19 -5.96 -16.55 2.45
CA LEU A 19 -4.71 -16.60 1.72
C LEU A 19 -4.75 -15.80 0.42
N LYS A 20 -5.84 -15.88 -0.37
CA LYS A 20 -5.96 -15.07 -1.59
C LYS A 20 -6.02 -13.56 -1.29
N GLU A 21 -6.72 -13.16 -0.23
CA GLU A 21 -6.85 -11.74 0.15
C GLU A 21 -5.52 -11.17 0.65
N ALA A 22 -4.72 -12.00 1.33
CA ALA A 22 -3.36 -11.64 1.75
C ALA A 22 -2.36 -11.63 0.57
N ALA A 23 -2.53 -12.52 -0.41
CA ALA A 23 -1.63 -12.63 -1.55
C ALA A 23 -1.62 -11.36 -2.42
N ILE A 24 -2.78 -10.71 -2.59
CA ILE A 24 -2.89 -9.47 -3.39
C ILE A 24 -1.94 -8.37 -2.88
N PRO A 25 -2.08 -7.87 -1.63
CA PRO A 25 -1.20 -6.85 -1.10
C PRO A 25 0.25 -7.34 -0.97
N PHE A 26 0.49 -8.63 -0.71
CA PHE A 26 1.85 -9.18 -0.73
C PHE A 26 2.54 -8.98 -2.10
N VAL A 27 1.86 -9.34 -3.19
CA VAL A 27 2.38 -9.16 -4.55
C VAL A 27 2.63 -7.69 -4.84
N PHE A 28 1.73 -6.78 -4.45
CA PHE A 28 1.96 -5.34 -4.62
C PHE A 28 3.16 -4.85 -3.82
N GLY A 29 3.27 -5.19 -2.54
CA GLY A 29 4.39 -4.80 -1.69
C GLY A 29 5.74 -5.32 -2.21
N ALA A 30 5.78 -6.60 -2.60
CA ALA A 30 6.96 -7.20 -3.20
C ALA A 30 7.34 -6.53 -4.53
N THR A 31 6.37 -6.27 -5.40
CA THR A 31 6.59 -5.59 -6.68
C THR A 31 7.15 -4.18 -6.47
N ILE A 32 6.64 -3.44 -5.47
CA ILE A 32 7.13 -2.10 -5.14
C ILE A 32 8.59 -2.15 -4.69
N LEU A 33 8.96 -3.08 -3.79
CA LEU A 33 10.35 -3.25 -3.38
C LEU A 33 11.27 -3.62 -4.55
N ILE A 34 10.90 -4.64 -5.33
CA ILE A 34 11.72 -5.11 -6.46
C ILE A 34 11.84 -4.01 -7.52
N SER A 35 10.79 -3.23 -7.75
CA SER A 35 10.81 -2.11 -8.71
C SER A 35 11.77 -1.00 -8.32
N HIS A 36 12.21 -0.91 -7.06
CA HIS A 36 13.14 0.14 -6.64
C HIS A 36 14.43 0.16 -7.49
N TRP A 37 14.88 -1.02 -7.92
CA TRP A 37 16.10 -1.18 -8.73
C TRP A 37 15.83 -1.18 -10.25
N THR A 38 14.58 -1.03 -10.68
CA THR A 38 14.25 -0.95 -12.11
C THR A 38 14.29 0.51 -12.59
N LYS A 39 14.20 0.70 -13.92
CA LYS A 39 14.23 2.04 -14.54
C LYS A 39 13.05 2.93 -14.13
N THR A 40 11.95 2.34 -13.68
CA THR A 40 10.71 3.03 -13.30
C THR A 40 10.24 2.51 -11.94
N PRO A 41 10.85 2.97 -10.83
CA PRO A 41 10.42 2.59 -9.50
C PRO A 41 8.95 2.93 -9.28
N LEU A 42 8.15 1.98 -8.80
CA LEU A 42 6.70 2.19 -8.63
C LEU A 42 6.40 3.33 -7.64
N VAL A 43 7.30 3.61 -6.69
CA VAL A 43 7.18 4.78 -5.82
C VAL A 43 7.15 6.09 -6.62
N ARG A 44 7.89 6.18 -7.74
CA ARG A 44 7.91 7.36 -8.63
C ARG A 44 6.68 7.42 -9.54
N VAL A 45 5.93 6.33 -9.66
CA VAL A 45 4.70 6.30 -10.45
C VAL A 45 3.50 6.66 -9.58
N PHE A 46 3.39 6.02 -8.41
CA PHE A 46 2.21 6.17 -7.54
C PHE A 46 2.29 7.33 -6.56
N LEU A 47 3.48 7.65 -6.05
CA LEU A 47 3.65 8.65 -5.00
C LEU A 47 4.43 9.88 -5.45
N TYR A 48 5.50 9.70 -6.21
CA TYR A 48 6.44 10.77 -6.57
C TYR A 48 6.50 10.95 -8.09
N ASN A 49 5.37 11.39 -8.65
CA ASN A 49 5.16 11.55 -10.10
C ASN A 49 5.16 13.04 -10.51
N PRO A 50 5.37 13.34 -11.81
CA PRO A 50 5.42 14.71 -12.30
C PRO A 50 4.05 15.39 -12.38
N ASP A 51 2.95 14.72 -12.04
CA ASP A 51 1.63 15.35 -11.97
C ASP A 51 1.39 16.01 -10.60
N ILE A 52 2.12 15.56 -9.57
CA ILE A 52 2.01 16.06 -8.19
C ILE A 52 3.25 16.87 -7.80
N PHE A 53 4.45 16.45 -8.25
CA PHE A 53 5.72 17.04 -7.82
C PHE A 53 6.45 17.73 -8.98
N ASN A 54 7.10 18.86 -8.70
CA ASN A 54 8.01 19.51 -9.64
C ASN A 54 9.38 18.82 -9.65
N ILE A 55 9.41 17.60 -10.18
CA ILE A 55 10.60 16.74 -10.22
C ILE A 55 11.81 17.45 -10.87
N PRO A 56 11.66 18.19 -12.00
CA PRO A 56 12.80 18.90 -12.60
C PRO A 56 13.45 19.92 -11.66
N LEU A 57 12.65 20.74 -10.97
CA LEU A 57 13.15 21.74 -10.02
C LEU A 57 13.81 21.07 -8.81
N ILE A 58 13.18 20.02 -8.28
CA ILE A 58 13.72 19.24 -7.15
C ILE A 58 15.09 18.65 -7.52
N GLU A 59 15.19 17.96 -8.65
CA GLU A 59 16.43 17.31 -9.08
C GLU A 59 17.54 18.32 -9.42
N GLN A 60 17.18 19.50 -9.94
CA GLN A 60 18.14 20.60 -10.11
C GLN A 60 18.70 21.05 -8.75
N ARG A 61 17.83 21.35 -7.80
CA ARG A 61 18.22 21.86 -6.47
C ARG A 61 19.01 20.82 -5.66
N VAL A 62 18.68 19.54 -5.80
CA VAL A 62 19.43 18.43 -5.21
C VAL A 62 20.88 18.39 -5.71
N LYS A 63 21.10 18.61 -7.02
CA LYS A 63 22.45 18.66 -7.61
C LYS A 63 23.23 19.89 -7.17
N GLU A 64 22.59 21.06 -7.15
CA GLU A 64 23.21 22.31 -6.69
C GLU A 64 23.68 22.22 -5.23
N ASN A 65 22.88 21.59 -4.38
CA ASN A 65 23.19 21.40 -2.97
C ASN A 65 24.11 20.19 -2.69
N GLN A 66 24.44 19.37 -3.70
CA GLN A 66 25.25 18.14 -3.56
C GLN A 66 24.67 17.14 -2.53
N VAL A 67 23.33 17.00 -2.52
CA VAL A 67 22.58 16.15 -1.56
C VAL A 67 21.96 14.91 -2.21
N GLU A 68 22.50 14.44 -3.33
CA GLU A 68 21.99 13.28 -4.09
C GLU A 68 21.87 12.03 -3.22
N ALA A 69 22.85 11.81 -2.33
CA ALA A 69 22.82 10.68 -1.40
C ALA A 69 21.63 10.74 -0.44
N ASN A 70 21.26 11.93 0.04
CA ASN A 70 20.12 12.12 0.94
C ASN A 70 18.81 11.99 0.17
N TYR A 71 18.74 12.52 -1.04
CA TYR A 71 17.59 12.36 -1.94
C TYR A 71 17.31 10.89 -2.26
N ASN A 72 18.34 10.12 -2.65
CA ASN A 72 18.17 8.69 -2.94
C ASN A 72 17.72 7.89 -1.70
N LYS A 73 18.29 8.21 -0.52
CA LYS A 73 17.83 7.61 0.75
C LYS A 73 16.38 7.97 1.07
N LEU A 74 15.95 9.19 0.77
CA LEU A 74 14.57 9.64 0.98
C LEU A 74 13.60 8.84 0.09
N ILE A 75 13.90 8.72 -1.20
CA ILE A 75 13.09 7.93 -2.15
C ILE A 75 13.04 6.45 -1.74
N PHE A 76 14.18 5.88 -1.32
CA PHE A 76 14.23 4.50 -0.82
C PHE A 76 13.40 4.33 0.47
N SER A 77 13.50 5.26 1.41
CA SER A 77 12.68 5.27 2.63
C SER A 77 11.18 5.35 2.30
N GLY A 78 10.79 6.16 1.32
CA GLY A 78 9.41 6.22 0.84
C GLY A 78 8.96 4.92 0.19
N THR A 79 9.85 4.25 -0.57
CA THR A 79 9.59 2.93 -1.16
C THR A 79 9.35 1.88 -0.07
N LEU A 80 10.19 1.88 0.98
CA LEU A 80 10.04 0.98 2.12
C LEU A 80 8.74 1.22 2.90
N LEU A 81 8.37 2.49 3.13
CA LEU A 81 7.12 2.81 3.82
C LEU A 81 5.90 2.37 3.02
N LEU A 82 5.89 2.62 1.71
CA LEU A 82 4.81 2.19 0.83
C LEU A 82 4.73 0.65 0.75
N ALA A 83 5.85 -0.04 0.55
CA ALA A 83 5.83 -1.50 0.54
C ALA A 83 5.45 -2.09 1.91
N GLY A 84 5.94 -1.48 2.99
CA GLY A 84 5.60 -1.84 4.36
C GLY A 84 4.11 -1.70 4.66
N SER A 85 3.43 -0.69 4.10
CA SER A 85 1.99 -0.55 4.23
C SER A 85 1.26 -1.72 3.55
N PHE A 86 1.70 -2.14 2.36
CA PHE A 86 1.15 -3.33 1.70
C PHE A 86 1.39 -4.62 2.51
N PHE A 87 2.56 -4.82 3.11
CA PHE A 87 2.77 -5.99 3.98
C PHE A 87 1.96 -5.94 5.26
N LEU A 88 1.77 -4.77 5.86
CA LEU A 88 0.85 -4.60 6.97
C LEU A 88 -0.58 -4.94 6.55
N SER A 89 -1.00 -4.45 5.38
CA SER A 89 -2.31 -4.76 4.78
C SER A 89 -2.48 -6.26 4.53
N MET A 90 -1.45 -6.98 4.07
CA MET A 90 -1.47 -8.45 3.94
C MET A 90 -1.82 -9.12 5.27
N ILE A 91 -1.13 -8.73 6.35
CA ILE A 91 -1.34 -9.30 7.68
C ILE A 91 -2.78 -9.01 8.15
N MET A 92 -3.23 -7.76 8.00
CA MET A 92 -4.57 -7.35 8.41
C MET A 92 -5.67 -8.06 7.60
N ASN A 93 -5.51 -8.18 6.27
CA ASN A 93 -6.44 -8.92 5.41
C ASN A 93 -6.57 -10.37 5.84
N TYR A 94 -5.45 -11.04 6.11
CA TYR A 94 -5.46 -12.44 6.56
C TYR A 94 -6.24 -12.61 7.86
N PHE A 95 -5.92 -11.81 8.90
CA PHE A 95 -6.59 -11.91 10.19
C PHE A 95 -8.06 -11.52 10.13
N LEU A 96 -8.40 -10.48 9.37
CA LEU A 96 -9.79 -10.04 9.22
C LEU A 96 -10.63 -11.09 8.49
N ALA A 97 -10.07 -11.71 7.43
CA ALA A 97 -10.74 -12.78 6.71
C ALA A 97 -11.00 -14.00 7.60
N ILE A 98 -10.00 -14.46 8.36
CA ILE A 98 -10.19 -15.55 9.32
C ILE A 98 -11.22 -15.17 10.39
N HIS A 99 -11.19 -13.95 10.91
CA HIS A 99 -12.13 -13.50 11.93
C HIS A 99 -13.59 -13.58 11.49
N PHE A 100 -13.91 -13.11 10.27
CA PHE A 100 -15.29 -13.11 9.76
C PHE A 100 -15.73 -14.43 9.14
N LEU A 101 -14.80 -15.22 8.60
CA LEU A 101 -15.14 -16.46 7.86
C LEU A 101 -14.99 -17.73 8.69
N HIS A 102 -14.32 -17.71 9.86
CA HIS A 102 -14.13 -18.89 10.71
C HIS A 102 -15.46 -19.59 11.05
N ASN A 103 -16.50 -18.83 11.39
CA ASN A 103 -17.80 -19.37 11.80
C ASN A 103 -18.80 -19.51 10.63
N ALA A 104 -18.39 -19.16 9.41
CA ALA A 104 -19.26 -19.11 8.23
C ALA A 104 -19.22 -20.43 7.42
N THR A 105 -19.16 -21.57 8.10
CA THR A 105 -19.03 -22.91 7.53
C THR A 105 -20.32 -23.69 7.74
N GLY A 106 -21.33 -23.42 6.91
CA GLY A 106 -22.63 -24.10 6.99
C GLY A 106 -23.40 -23.99 5.70
N SER A 107 -23.88 -22.79 5.39
CA SER A 107 -24.57 -22.47 4.14
C SER A 107 -23.77 -21.49 3.27
N GLN A 108 -24.10 -21.45 1.97
CA GLN A 108 -23.57 -20.44 1.05
C GLN A 108 -23.98 -19.01 1.46
N GLU A 109 -25.14 -18.87 2.09
CA GLU A 109 -25.65 -17.59 2.59
C GLU A 109 -24.76 -17.06 3.74
N ASP A 110 -24.46 -17.91 4.72
CA ASP A 110 -23.58 -17.55 5.85
C ASP A 110 -22.20 -17.09 5.37
N PHE A 111 -21.66 -17.77 4.35
CA PHE A 111 -20.36 -17.43 3.77
C PHE A 111 -20.41 -16.08 3.04
N ASN A 112 -21.45 -15.84 2.24
CA ASN A 112 -21.61 -14.56 1.54
C ASN A 112 -21.80 -13.40 2.52
N ASP A 113 -22.55 -13.60 3.60
CA ASP A 113 -22.73 -12.60 4.66
C ASP A 113 -21.41 -12.31 5.39
N GLY A 114 -20.61 -13.35 5.65
CA GLY A 114 -19.26 -13.22 6.20
C GLY A 114 -18.35 -12.40 5.28
N VAL A 115 -18.39 -12.65 3.97
CA VAL A 115 -17.65 -11.87 2.96
C VAL A 115 -18.12 -10.41 2.93
N ALA A 116 -19.43 -10.15 2.98
CA ALA A 116 -19.97 -8.80 3.00
C ALA A 116 -19.49 -8.01 4.23
N LYS A 117 -19.49 -8.64 5.41
CA LYS A 117 -18.94 -8.06 6.64
C LYS A 117 -17.44 -7.81 6.53
N LEU A 118 -16.69 -8.77 5.99
CA LEU A 118 -15.26 -8.63 5.75
C LEU A 118 -14.97 -7.43 4.84
N THR A 119 -15.69 -7.25 3.74
CA THR A 119 -15.50 -6.11 2.84
C THR A 119 -15.82 -4.78 3.54
N GLY A 120 -16.94 -4.70 4.26
CA GLY A 120 -17.32 -3.49 4.99
C GLY A 120 -16.30 -3.09 6.06
N TRP A 121 -15.93 -4.05 6.93
CA TRP A 121 -14.92 -3.83 7.95
C TRP A 121 -13.52 -3.65 7.36
N GLY A 122 -13.23 -4.25 6.20
CA GLY A 122 -11.97 -4.10 5.48
C GLY A 122 -11.69 -2.65 5.13
N PHE A 123 -12.70 -1.91 4.65
CA PHE A 123 -12.55 -0.47 4.37
C PHE A 123 -12.16 0.33 5.61
N ALA A 124 -12.75 0.04 6.77
CA ALA A 124 -12.45 0.75 8.01
C ALA A 124 -11.13 0.29 8.64
N VAL A 125 -10.97 -1.01 8.88
CA VAL A 125 -9.85 -1.60 9.64
C VAL A 125 -8.58 -1.61 8.83
N ILE A 126 -8.65 -1.82 7.51
CA ILE A 126 -7.48 -1.89 6.63
C ILE A 126 -7.29 -0.56 5.91
N GLY A 127 -8.37 -0.05 5.28
CA GLY A 127 -8.30 1.19 4.51
C GLY A 127 -7.86 2.40 5.33
N LEU A 128 -8.42 2.61 6.51
CA LEU A 128 -8.09 3.78 7.34
C LEU A 128 -6.61 3.80 7.76
N PRO A 129 -6.00 2.73 8.32
CA PRO A 129 -4.56 2.72 8.60
C PRO A 129 -3.70 2.90 7.36
N MET A 130 -4.09 2.34 6.21
CA MET A 130 -3.34 2.53 4.97
C MET A 130 -3.33 3.99 4.52
N MET A 131 -4.49 4.67 4.61
CA MET A 131 -4.59 6.11 4.34
C MET A 131 -3.70 6.93 5.27
N VAL A 132 -3.66 6.58 6.57
CA VAL A 132 -2.78 7.23 7.54
C VAL A 132 -1.30 7.07 7.18
N ILE A 133 -0.88 5.85 6.84
CA ILE A 133 0.51 5.59 6.44
C ILE A 133 0.85 6.36 5.16
N LEU A 134 -0.07 6.42 4.21
CA LEU A 134 0.12 7.18 2.97
C LEU A 134 0.29 8.67 3.25
N MET A 135 -0.57 9.26 4.09
CA MET A 135 -0.48 10.65 4.52
C MET A 135 0.86 10.94 5.22
N ILE A 136 1.29 10.07 6.14
CA ILE A 136 2.59 10.20 6.82
C ILE A 136 3.75 10.11 5.82
N THR A 137 3.65 9.19 4.85
CA THR A 137 4.69 9.01 3.82
C THR A 137 4.80 10.24 2.94
N MET A 138 3.67 10.79 2.48
CA MET A 138 3.63 12.03 1.69
C MET A 138 4.17 13.23 2.48
N TRP A 139 3.70 13.41 3.71
CA TRP A 139 4.18 14.50 4.57
C TRP A 139 5.70 14.40 4.82
N ARG A 140 6.21 13.20 5.09
CA ARG A 140 7.65 12.97 5.27
C ARG A 140 8.43 13.24 3.98
N LEU A 141 7.90 12.85 2.81
CA LEU A 141 8.54 13.15 1.53
C LEU A 141 8.65 14.66 1.30
N VAL A 142 7.55 15.40 1.41
CA VAL A 142 7.53 16.86 1.22
C VAL A 142 8.43 17.56 2.24
N SER A 143 8.30 17.23 3.53
CA SER A 143 9.09 17.86 4.60
C SER A 143 10.59 17.62 4.44
N GLN A 144 11.00 16.40 4.05
CA GLN A 144 12.41 16.08 3.86
C GLN A 144 12.96 16.67 2.57
N LEU A 145 12.16 16.71 1.49
CA LEU A 145 12.52 17.42 0.27
C LEU A 145 12.78 18.88 0.58
N LYS A 146 11.85 19.57 1.25
CA LYS A 146 12.04 20.94 1.74
C LYS A 146 13.32 21.10 2.55
N SER A 147 13.61 20.18 3.46
CA SER A 147 14.83 20.26 4.29
C SER A 147 16.13 20.11 3.49
N ILE A 148 16.17 19.30 2.42
CA ILE A 148 17.41 19.05 1.66
C ILE A 148 17.58 20.00 0.46
N THR A 149 16.48 20.48 -0.12
CA THR A 149 16.52 21.39 -1.28
C THR A 149 16.41 22.86 -0.86
N GLY A 150 15.79 23.15 0.28
CA GLY A 150 15.43 24.50 0.71
C GLY A 150 14.26 25.09 -0.07
N LEU A 151 13.53 24.28 -0.85
CA LEU A 151 12.34 24.69 -1.59
C LEU A 151 11.13 24.82 -0.66
N GLU A 152 10.23 25.75 -0.96
CA GLU A 152 8.95 25.84 -0.27
C GLU A 152 7.96 24.79 -0.82
N ASN A 153 6.88 24.54 -0.08
CA ASN A 153 5.89 23.51 -0.48
C ASN A 153 5.28 23.81 -1.86
N GLU A 154 5.10 25.09 -2.19
CA GLU A 154 4.56 25.59 -3.46
C GLU A 154 5.48 25.33 -4.65
N ASP A 155 6.79 25.25 -4.39
CA ASP A 155 7.80 24.93 -5.41
C ASP A 155 7.94 23.42 -5.60
N ILE A 156 7.75 22.65 -4.52
CA ILE A 156 7.86 21.19 -4.50
C ILE A 156 6.63 20.55 -5.15
N LEU A 157 5.44 21.02 -4.77
CA LEU A 157 4.16 20.52 -5.26
C LEU A 157 3.70 21.36 -6.43
N LEU A 158 3.23 20.70 -7.49
CA LEU A 158 2.62 21.41 -8.60
C LEU A 158 1.28 21.98 -8.13
N THR A 159 1.23 23.30 -8.04
CA THR A 159 0.00 24.04 -7.77
C THR A 159 -0.50 24.56 -9.11
N HIS A 160 -1.58 23.99 -9.63
CA HIS A 160 -2.28 24.53 -10.80
C HIS A 160 -3.08 25.77 -10.43
#